data_AF-A0A0Q8PF46-F1
#
_entry.id   AF-A0A0Q8PF46-F1
#
_cell.length_a   1.000
_cell.length_b   1.000
_cell.length_c   1.000
_cell.angle_alpha   90.00
_cell.angle_beta   90.00
_cell.angle_gamma   90.00
#
_symmetry.space_group_name_H-M   'P 1'
#
loop_
_entity.id
_entity.type
_entity.pdbx_description
1 polymer ?
#
loop_
_entity_poly.entity_id
_entity_poly.type
_entity_poly.pdbx_seq_one_letter_code
_entity_poly.pdbx_strand_id
1 'polypeptide(L)'
;MLVAIDGQCNGRGVMDENQELLVLAAKAARIEAYWLPQERTMFVRKTFAEWNPLVDDGDAFRLAVELKMSVKLTDVRVSVLRRDHDGSVSEPLGDDPAFATRRAIVRAAADIGRDK
;
A
#
# COMPACT_ATOMS: atom_id res chain seq x y z
N MET A 1 1.33 -13.95 13.43
CA MET A 1 1.98 -14.74 12.38
C MET A 1 0.87 -15.31 11.51
N LEU A 2 0.63 -14.68 10.36
CA LEU A 2 -0.18 -15.15 9.22
C LEU A 2 -0.05 -14.05 8.14
N VAL A 3 1.11 -14.03 7.48
CA VAL A 3 1.30 -13.29 6.23
C VAL A 3 0.99 -14.29 5.12
N ALA A 4 0.11 -13.90 4.19
CA ALA A 4 -0.22 -14.59 2.95
C ALA A 4 -0.44 -16.10 3.10
N ILE A 5 -1.69 -16.51 3.31
CA ILE A 5 -2.05 -17.89 2.94
C ILE A 5 -1.96 -17.99 1.43
N ASP A 6 -0.88 -18.63 0.97
CA ASP A 6 -0.69 -19.13 -0.37
C ASP A 6 -1.94 -19.91 -0.80
N GLY A 7 -2.82 -19.23 -1.54
CA GLY A 7 -3.79 -19.89 -2.40
C GLY A 7 -3.01 -20.51 -3.56
N GLN A 8 -2.60 -21.76 -3.38
CA GLN A 8 -1.88 -22.61 -4.33
C GLN A 8 -1.97 -22.16 -5.80
N CYS A 9 -0.88 -21.60 -6.31
CA CYS A 9 -0.51 -21.71 -7.72
C CYS A 9 0.95 -22.13 -7.79
N ASN A 10 1.14 -23.36 -8.27
CA ASN A 10 2.42 -23.99 -8.48
C ASN A 10 3.13 -23.27 -9.63
N GLY A 11 4.03 -22.34 -9.28
CA GLY A 11 4.86 -21.60 -10.22
C GLY A 11 5.35 -20.33 -9.56
N ARG A 12 6.67 -20.14 -9.47
CA ARG A 12 7.27 -18.84 -9.13
C ARG A 12 6.97 -17.84 -10.26
N GLY A 13 5.72 -17.37 -10.32
CA GLY A 13 5.37 -16.19 -11.10
C GLY A 13 6.04 -15.00 -10.44
N VAL A 14 6.77 -14.20 -11.21
CA VAL A 14 7.37 -12.95 -10.73
C VAL A 14 6.24 -12.07 -10.20
N MET A 15 6.31 -11.71 -8.92
CA MET A 15 5.37 -10.77 -8.30
C MET A 15 5.52 -9.42 -9.00
N ASP A 16 4.40 -8.83 -9.43
CA ASP A 16 4.38 -7.46 -9.96
C ASP A 16 4.78 -6.47 -8.85
N GLU A 17 5.49 -5.39 -9.16
CA GLU A 17 5.94 -4.39 -8.18
C GLU A 17 4.75 -3.82 -7.39
N ASN A 18 3.63 -3.59 -8.08
CA ASN A 18 2.40 -3.12 -7.46
C ASN A 18 1.81 -4.15 -6.48
N GLN A 19 1.88 -5.44 -6.83
CA GLN A 19 1.42 -6.51 -5.94
C GLN A 19 2.28 -6.56 -4.66
N GLU A 20 3.60 -6.47 -4.78
CA GLU A 20 4.50 -6.47 -3.62
C GLU A 20 4.22 -5.27 -2.70
N LEU A 21 4.06 -4.08 -3.28
CA LEU A 21 3.68 -2.87 -2.54
C LEU A 21 2.39 -3.06 -1.75
N LEU A 22 1.35 -3.61 -2.38
CA LEU A 22 0.05 -3.84 -1.74
C LEU A 22 0.13 -4.88 -0.61
N VAL A 23 0.86 -5.98 -0.79
CA VAL A 23 1.06 -7.01 0.24
C VAL A 23 1.79 -6.44 1.45
N LEU A 24 2.86 -5.66 1.24
CA LEU A 24 3.61 -5.04 2.33
C LEU A 24 2.80 -3.95 3.05
N ALA A 25 2.04 -3.14 2.30
CA ALA A 25 1.14 -2.15 2.89
C ALA A 25 0.06 -2.80 3.77
N ALA A 26 -0.56 -3.89 3.31
CA ALA A 26 -1.53 -4.66 4.10
C ALA A 26 -0.88 -5.21 5.38
N LYS A 27 0.35 -5.75 5.28
CA LYS A 27 1.13 -6.22 6.44
C LYS A 27 1.40 -5.10 7.44
N ALA A 28 1.76 -3.90 6.98
CA ALA A 28 1.98 -2.75 7.83
C ALA A 28 0.75 -2.39 8.66
N ALA A 29 -0.43 -2.38 8.02
CA ALA A 29 -1.73 -2.07 8.62
C ALA A 29 -2.40 -3.27 9.31
N ARG A 30 -1.75 -4.44 9.35
CA ARG A 30 -2.31 -5.68 9.92
C ARG A 30 -3.66 -6.06 9.29
N ILE A 31 -3.82 -5.78 8.01
CA ILE A 31 -5.00 -6.15 7.23
C ILE A 31 -4.81 -7.58 6.74
N GLU A 32 -5.73 -8.47 7.11
CA GLU A 32 -5.82 -9.81 6.53
C GLU A 32 -6.46 -9.71 5.14
N ALA A 33 -5.63 -9.66 4.11
CA ALA A 33 -6.06 -9.67 2.72
C ALA A 33 -5.29 -10.70 1.90
N TYR A 34 -5.91 -11.15 0.81
CA TYR A 34 -5.29 -12.06 -0.16
C TYR A 34 -5.35 -11.46 -1.56
N TRP A 35 -4.37 -11.82 -2.39
CA TRP A 35 -4.29 -11.36 -3.76
C TRP A 35 -5.27 -12.12 -4.65
N LEU A 36 -5.97 -11.40 -5.53
CA LEU A 36 -6.81 -11.96 -6.58
C LEU A 36 -6.14 -11.73 -7.94
N PRO A 37 -5.50 -12.74 -8.56
CA PRO A 37 -4.76 -12.57 -9.80
C PRO A 37 -5.59 -12.05 -10.98
N GLN A 38 -6.87 -12.43 -11.05
CA GLN A 38 -7.77 -12.06 -12.15
C GLN A 38 -8.09 -10.56 -12.16
N GLU A 39 -8.25 -9.98 -10.96
CA GLU A 39 -8.62 -8.57 -10.77
C GLU A 39 -7.40 -7.67 -10.46
N ARG A 40 -6.21 -8.27 -10.28
CA ARG A 40 -4.96 -7.59 -9.91
C ARG A 40 -5.14 -6.67 -8.68
N THR A 41 -5.86 -7.16 -7.68
CA THR A 41 -6.25 -6.41 -6.48
C THR A 41 -6.17 -7.27 -5.23
N MET A 42 -6.23 -6.65 -4.05
CA MET A 42 -6.32 -7.37 -2.78
C MET A 42 -7.77 -7.45 -2.32
N PHE A 43 -8.11 -8.52 -1.61
CA PHE A 43 -9.44 -8.70 -1.03
C PHE A 43 -9.35 -8.91 0.47
N VAL A 44 -10.01 -8.06 1.25
CA VAL A 44 -9.97 -8.10 2.71
C VAL A 44 -10.89 -9.21 3.21
N ARG A 45 -10.31 -10.17 3.93
CA ARG A 45 -10.99 -11.40 4.36
C ARG A 45 -12.23 -11.14 5.23
N LYS A 46 -12.15 -10.15 6.12
CA LYS A 46 -13.22 -9.86 7.09
C LYS A 46 -14.44 -9.19 6.47
N THR A 47 -14.22 -8.29 5.51
CA THR A 47 -15.27 -7.46 4.93
C THR A 47 -15.72 -7.97 3.57
N PHE A 48 -15.00 -8.91 2.97
CA PHE A 48 -15.20 -9.34 1.59
C PHE A 48 -15.27 -8.15 0.63
N ALA A 49 -14.38 -7.18 0.85
CA ALA A 49 -14.29 -5.98 0.03
C ALA A 49 -12.96 -5.98 -0.70
N GLU A 50 -12.98 -5.47 -1.93
CA GLU A 50 -11.77 -5.07 -2.62
C GLU A 50 -11.03 -4.01 -1.80
N TRP A 51 -9.70 -4.09 -1.81
CA TRP A 51 -8.82 -3.12 -1.20
C TRP A 51 -7.66 -2.83 -2.14
N ASN A 52 -7.62 -1.61 -2.67
CA ASN A 52 -6.58 -1.19 -3.60
C ASN A 52 -6.21 0.28 -3.41
N PRO A 53 -5.38 0.60 -2.41
CA PRO A 53 -4.93 1.97 -2.16
C PRO A 53 -4.09 2.58 -3.28
N LEU A 54 -3.73 1.85 -4.35
CA LEU A 54 -3.08 2.45 -5.52
C LEU A 54 -4.09 3.15 -6.47
N VAL A 55 -5.36 2.76 -6.42
CA VAL A 55 -6.41 3.32 -7.29
C VAL A 55 -7.61 3.88 -6.52
N ASP A 56 -7.81 3.49 -5.26
CA ASP A 56 -8.86 3.99 -4.37
C ASP A 56 -8.30 4.98 -3.33
N ASP A 57 -8.81 6.22 -3.37
CA ASP A 57 -8.38 7.29 -2.46
C ASP A 57 -8.75 7.02 -1.01
N GLY A 58 -9.89 6.36 -0.78
CA GLY A 58 -10.40 6.04 0.55
C GLY A 58 -9.56 4.97 1.25
N ASP A 59 -9.11 3.95 0.52
CA ASP A 59 -8.16 2.95 0.99
C ASP A 59 -6.80 3.57 1.30
N ALA A 60 -6.28 4.42 0.41
CA ALA A 60 -5.02 5.12 0.63
C ALA A 60 -5.09 6.03 1.85
N PHE A 61 -6.14 6.84 1.98
CA PHE A 61 -6.27 7.75 3.11
C PHE A 61 -6.48 7.00 4.44
N ARG A 62 -7.28 5.92 4.45
CA ARG A 62 -7.40 5.05 5.64
C ARG A 62 -6.06 4.46 6.04
N LEU A 63 -5.24 4.06 5.08
CA LEU A 63 -3.89 3.54 5.34
C LEU A 63 -2.99 4.61 5.99
N ALA A 64 -3.02 5.84 5.50
CA ALA A 64 -2.28 6.96 6.08
C ALA A 64 -2.71 7.25 7.53
N VAL A 65 -4.01 7.23 7.80
CA VAL A 65 -4.58 7.45 9.15
C VAL A 65 -4.20 6.32 10.10
N GLU A 66 -4.40 5.06 9.70
CA GLU A 66 -4.10 3.87 10.51
C GLU A 66 -2.62 3.82 10.91
N LEU A 67 -1.74 4.13 9.95
CA LEU A 67 -0.30 4.15 10.15
C LEU A 67 0.24 5.49 10.69
N LYS A 68 -0.66 6.41 11.06
CA LYS A 68 -0.34 7.71 11.67
C LYS A 68 0.67 8.54 10.86
N MET A 69 0.56 8.49 9.54
CA MET A 69 1.44 9.19 8.61
C MET A 69 1.08 10.67 8.52
N SER A 70 2.08 11.50 8.20
CA SER A 70 1.86 12.89 7.81
C SER A 70 2.09 13.03 6.31
N VAL A 71 1.05 13.45 5.58
CA VAL A 71 1.11 13.66 4.13
C VAL A 71 1.26 15.16 3.87
N LYS A 72 2.34 15.55 3.18
CA LYS A 72 2.60 16.93 2.76
C LYS A 72 2.57 17.02 1.24
N LEU A 73 1.63 17.77 0.72
CA LEU A 73 1.54 18.10 -0.69
C LEU A 73 2.18 19.47 -0.93
N THR A 74 2.90 19.59 -2.04
CA THR A 74 3.49 20.83 -2.53
C THR A 74 3.27 20.89 -4.05
N ASP A 75 3.57 22.03 -4.67
CA ASP A 75 3.38 22.21 -6.12
C ASP A 75 4.24 21.27 -6.98
N VAL A 76 5.26 20.63 -6.41
CA VAL A 76 6.23 19.81 -7.16
C VAL A 76 6.31 18.35 -6.70
N ARG A 77 5.82 18.03 -5.50
CA ARG A 77 5.90 16.67 -4.92
C ARG A 77 4.91 16.43 -3.80
N VAL A 78 4.71 15.14 -3.51
CA VAL A 78 4.09 14.64 -2.30
C VAL A 78 5.15 13.97 -1.44
N SER A 79 5.17 14.29 -0.14
CA SER A 79 6.06 13.66 0.84
C SER A 79 5.25 13.05 1.97
N VAL A 80 5.55 11.81 2.34
CA VAL A 80 4.89 11.07 3.42
C VAL A 80 5.90 10.77 4.52
N LEU A 81 5.68 11.34 5.70
CA LEU A 81 6.49 11.10 6.89
C LEU A 81 5.84 10.00 7.74
N ARG A 82 6.68 9.08 8.20
CA ARG A 82 6.30 7.97 9.08
C ARG A 82 6.58 8.38 10.51
N ARG A 83 5.62 8.20 11.43
CA ARG A 83 5.76 8.69 12.82
C ARG A 83 6.91 8.03 13.58
N ASP A 84 7.08 6.72 13.39
CA ASP A 84 7.96 5.88 14.21
C ASP A 84 9.21 5.40 13.44
N HIS A 85 9.46 5.93 12.24
CA HIS A 85 10.60 5.55 11.40
C HIS A 85 11.33 6.79 10.89
N ASP A 86 12.66 6.77 10.96
CA ASP A 86 13.49 7.79 10.30
C ASP A 86 13.26 7.72 8.79
N GLY A 87 13.00 8.87 8.18
CA GLY A 87 12.87 9.01 6.73
C GLY A 87 11.45 9.27 6.22
N SER A 88 11.40 9.82 5.02
CA SER A 88 10.17 10.16 4.30
C SER A 88 10.20 9.54 2.91
N VAL A 89 9.06 9.02 2.45
CA VAL A 89 8.88 8.70 1.04
C VAL A 89 8.46 9.97 0.31
N SER A 90 8.98 10.19 -0.89
CA SER A 90 8.55 11.30 -1.75
C SER A 90 8.30 10.83 -3.17
N GLU A 91 7.23 11.35 -3.77
CA GLU A 91 6.87 11.14 -5.17
C GLU A 91 6.77 12.50 -5.87
N PRO A 92 7.31 12.65 -7.09
CA PRO A 92 7.03 13.83 -7.93
C PRO A 92 5.53 13.99 -8.12
N LEU A 93 5.02 15.22 -8.11
CA LEU A 93 3.58 15.47 -8.22
C LEU A 93 3.04 15.02 -9.59
N GLY A 94 3.80 15.31 -10.65
CA GLY A 94 3.43 15.00 -12.03
C GLY A 94 2.11 15.64 -12.45
N ASP A 95 1.48 15.06 -13.48
CA ASP A 95 0.20 15.53 -14.03
C ASP A 95 -1.02 14.95 -13.28
N ASP A 96 -0.80 13.94 -12.42
CA ASP A 96 -1.84 13.33 -11.59
C ASP A 96 -1.44 13.38 -10.10
N PRO A 97 -1.77 14.49 -9.42
CA PRO A 97 -1.53 14.65 -7.98
C PRO A 97 -2.18 13.57 -7.13
N ALA A 98 -3.32 13.01 -7.55
CA ALA A 98 -4.05 12.00 -6.80
C ALA A 98 -3.29 10.66 -6.87
N PHE A 99 -2.85 10.27 -8.07
CA PHE A 99 -1.97 9.10 -8.25
C PHE A 99 -0.67 9.24 -7.46
N ALA A 100 0.01 10.38 -7.55
CA ALA A 100 1.26 10.64 -6.82
C ALA A 100 1.04 10.53 -5.30
N THR A 101 -0.08 11.05 -4.80
CA THR A 101 -0.44 10.98 -3.38
C THR A 101 -0.69 9.54 -2.92
N ARG A 102 -1.53 8.80 -3.64
CA ARG A 102 -1.82 7.38 -3.35
C ARG A 102 -0.53 6.55 -3.35
N ARG A 103 0.29 6.71 -4.40
CA ARG A 103 1.56 5.96 -4.52
C ARG A 103 2.54 6.29 -3.39
N ALA A 104 2.67 7.57 -3.01
CA ALA A 104 3.55 7.95 -1.90
C ALA A 104 3.11 7.32 -0.57
N ILE A 105 1.79 7.29 -0.29
CA ILE A 105 1.23 6.64 0.90
C ILE A 105 1.47 5.13 0.87
N VAL A 106 1.17 4.46 -0.25
CA VAL A 106 1.33 3.00 -0.38
C VAL A 106 2.79 2.60 -0.23
N ARG A 107 3.73 3.34 -0.82
CA ARG A 107 5.16 3.07 -0.66
C ARG A 107 5.62 3.29 0.78
N ALA A 108 5.18 4.36 1.44
CA ALA A 108 5.50 4.58 2.85
C ALA A 108 4.96 3.45 3.74
N ALA A 109 3.75 2.94 3.46
CA ALA A 109 3.17 1.80 4.14
C ALA A 109 3.95 0.51 3.86
N ALA A 110 4.31 0.27 2.60
CA ALA A 110 5.09 -0.89 2.21
C ALA A 110 6.45 -0.91 2.91
N ASP A 111 7.14 0.23 3.00
CA ASP A 111 8.41 0.35 3.72
C ASP A 111 8.25 -0.01 5.21
N ILE A 112 7.18 0.45 5.87
CA ILE A 112 6.86 0.03 7.27
C ILE A 112 6.62 -1.48 7.33
N GLY A 113 5.97 -2.06 6.32
CA GLY A 113 5.68 -3.49 6.25
C GLY A 113 6.91 -4.37 6.02
N ARG A 114 7.96 -3.84 5.38
CA ARG A 114 9.25 -4.53 5.22
C ARG A 114 9.97 -4.71 6.56
N ASP A 115 9.84 -3.73 7.45
CA ASP A 115 10.52 -3.71 8.75
C ASP A 115 9.82 -4.52 9.87
N LYS A 116 8.62 -5.08 9.61
CA LYS A 116 7.83 -5.87 10.57
C LYS A 116 7.98 -7.38 10.39
#